data_AF-A0A3D4HTX9-F1
#
_entry.id   AF-A0A3D4HTX9-F1
#
_cell.length_a   1.000
_cell.length_b   1.000
_cell.length_c   1.000
_cell.angle_alpha   90.00
_cell.angle_beta   90.00
_cell.angle_gamma   90.00
#
_symmetry.space_group_name_H-M   'P 1'
#
loop_
_entity.id
_entity.type
_entity.pdbx_description
1 polymer ?
#
loop_
_entity_poly.entity_id
_entity_poly.type
_entity_poly.pdbx_seq_one_letter_code
_entity_poly.pdbx_strand_id
1 'polypeptide(L)'
;MLISDYNPVALGQIDNVTFLRGINKVSKTQIFQEMYGYYDAILSDLRYFPVPKIDSEEMDVRFGDTWYALREYGGKRRHEGTDIMACNNERGYFPVVSMTDGVVEKLGWLEKGGNRIGIRSKSGGYFYYAHLDSYAPGLSAGDEV
;
A
#
# COMPACT_ATOMS: atom_id res chain seq x y z
N MET A 1 -5.49 30.68 1.65
CA MET A 1 -4.30 29.82 1.71
C MET A 1 -4.40 28.90 0.52
N LEU A 2 -3.53 29.07 -0.48
CA LEU A 2 -3.50 28.14 -1.61
C LEU A 2 -2.84 26.85 -1.11
N ILE A 3 -3.24 25.69 -1.64
CA ILE A 3 -2.61 24.39 -1.29
C ILE A 3 -1.10 24.42 -1.59
N SER A 4 -0.67 25.22 -2.56
CA SER A 4 0.75 25.48 -2.88
C SER A 4 1.55 26.12 -1.75
N ASP A 5 0.88 26.76 -0.78
CA ASP A 5 1.52 27.44 0.34
C ASP A 5 1.68 26.49 1.55
N TYR A 6 1.08 25.29 1.50
CA TYR A 6 1.13 24.32 2.57
C TYR A 6 2.35 23.40 2.40
N ASN A 7 3.45 23.75 3.06
CA ASN A 7 4.64 22.90 3.16
C ASN A 7 4.71 22.25 4.55
N PRO A 8 4.24 21.00 4.72
CA PRO A 8 4.25 20.32 6.01
C PRO A 8 5.65 20.10 6.58
N VAL A 9 6.68 20.04 5.72
CA VAL A 9 8.08 19.88 6.14
C VAL A 9 8.64 21.17 6.75
N ALA A 10 8.15 22.33 6.30
CA ALA A 10 8.59 23.63 6.82
C ALA A 10 7.87 24.04 8.12
N LEU A 11 6.78 23.37 8.49
CA LEU A 11 5.92 23.77 9.61
C LEU A 11 6.43 23.34 11.00
N GLY A 12 7.57 22.63 11.06
CA GLY A 12 8.08 22.09 12.32
C GLY A 12 7.09 21.11 12.97
N GLN A 13 7.41 20.65 14.19
CA GLN A 13 6.51 19.77 14.92
C GLN A 13 5.38 20.60 15.55
N ILE A 14 4.14 20.34 15.14
CA ILE A 14 2.95 20.96 15.74
C ILE A 14 2.72 20.32 17.11
N ASP A 15 2.50 21.13 18.15
CA ASP A 15 2.22 20.60 19.48
C ASP A 15 0.85 19.88 19.53
N ASN A 16 0.75 18.89 20.43
CA ASN A 16 -0.45 18.05 20.54
C ASN A 16 -1.73 18.86 20.82
N VAL A 17 -1.65 19.96 21.57
CA VAL A 17 -2.84 20.75 21.91
C VAL A 17 -3.35 21.49 20.67
N THR A 18 -2.45 22.12 19.92
CA THR A 18 -2.78 22.81 18.67
C THR A 18 -3.31 21.83 17.64
N PHE A 19 -2.67 20.66 17.48
CA PHE A 19 -3.12 19.60 16.59
C PHE A 19 -4.54 19.13 16.93
N LEU A 20 -4.79 18.74 18.19
CA LEU A 20 -6.10 18.24 18.62
C LEU A 20 -7.20 19.29 18.48
N ARG A 21 -6.91 20.58 18.74
CA ARG A 21 -7.86 21.67 18.50
C ARG A 21 -8.20 21.81 17.02
N GLY A 22 -7.20 21.74 16.16
CA GLY A 22 -7.37 21.75 14.70
C GLY A 22 -8.26 20.60 14.23
N ILE A 23 -7.91 19.37 14.61
CA ILE A 23 -8.67 18.16 14.29
C ILE A 23 -10.11 18.23 14.81
N ASN A 24 -10.34 18.65 16.07
CA ASN A 24 -11.70 18.77 16.61
C ASN A 24 -12.56 19.78 15.82
N LYS A 25 -11.93 20.84 15.27
CA LYS A 25 -12.63 21.82 14.43
C LYS A 25 -13.01 21.23 13.06
N VAL A 26 -12.07 20.57 12.39
CA VAL A 26 -12.29 20.07 11.01
C VAL A 26 -13.05 18.75 10.97
N SER A 27 -12.93 17.93 12.02
CA SER A 27 -13.55 16.61 12.09
C SER A 27 -15.06 16.64 11.96
N LYS A 28 -15.71 17.73 12.35
CA LYS A 28 -17.18 17.86 12.24
C LYS A 28 -17.66 18.15 10.81
N THR A 29 -16.75 18.40 9.88
CA THR A 29 -17.11 18.70 8.48
C THR A 29 -17.37 17.41 7.71
N GLN A 30 -18.32 17.46 6.77
CA GLN A 30 -18.64 16.31 5.92
C GLN A 30 -17.44 15.83 5.10
N ILE A 31 -16.67 16.77 4.55
CA ILE A 31 -15.46 16.47 3.76
C ILE A 31 -14.44 15.71 4.61
N PHE A 32 -14.21 16.15 5.85
CA PHE A 32 -13.28 15.42 6.72
C PHE A 32 -13.78 14.01 7.02
N GLN A 33 -15.06 13.84 7.35
CA GLN A 33 -15.63 12.53 7.66
C GLN A 33 -15.54 11.58 6.47
N GLU A 34 -15.79 12.07 5.26
CA GLU A 34 -15.62 11.29 4.04
C GLU A 34 -14.15 10.92 3.80
N MET A 35 -13.25 11.90 3.82
CA MET A 35 -11.81 11.66 3.60
C MET A 35 -11.22 10.75 4.66
N TYR A 36 -11.64 10.90 5.92
CA TYR A 36 -11.19 10.07 7.03
C TYR A 36 -11.47 8.59 6.75
N GLY A 37 -12.65 8.23 6.22
CA GLY A 37 -12.95 6.85 5.84
C GLY A 37 -11.96 6.29 4.80
N TYR A 38 -11.56 7.08 3.80
CA TYR A 38 -10.56 6.65 2.82
C TYR A 38 -9.17 6.48 3.46
N TYR A 39 -8.74 7.43 4.31
CA TYR A 39 -7.45 7.34 4.98
C TYR A 39 -7.41 6.18 6.00
N ASP A 40 -8.49 5.96 6.73
CA ASP A 40 -8.62 4.85 7.67
C ASP A 40 -8.46 3.51 6.93
N ALA A 41 -9.21 3.32 5.84
CA ALA A 41 -9.11 2.13 5.00
C ALA A 41 -7.68 1.85 4.47
N ILE A 42 -6.88 2.89 4.22
CA ILE A 42 -5.52 2.76 3.69
C ILE A 42 -4.49 2.55 4.81
N LEU A 43 -4.62 3.26 5.92
CA LEU A 43 -3.53 3.44 6.89
C LEU A 43 -3.74 2.68 8.21
N SER A 44 -4.97 2.45 8.66
CA SER A 44 -5.24 1.96 10.03
C SER A 44 -4.78 0.52 10.24
N ASP A 45 -4.85 -0.30 9.20
CA ASP A 45 -4.64 -1.74 9.28
C ASP A 45 -3.21 -2.18 8.95
N LEU A 46 -2.35 -1.24 8.52
CA LEU A 46 -0.97 -1.50 8.14
C LEU A 46 -0.14 -1.95 9.35
N ARG A 47 0.43 -3.16 9.26
CA ARG A 47 1.30 -3.75 10.30
C ARG A 47 2.71 -4.03 9.83
N TYR A 48 2.86 -4.49 8.59
CA TYR A 48 4.13 -4.93 8.04
C TYR A 48 4.43 -4.28 6.70
N PHE A 49 5.72 -4.18 6.40
CA PHE A 49 6.18 -4.03 5.02
C PHE A 49 6.00 -5.37 4.28
N PRO A 50 5.59 -5.39 3.00
CA PRO A 50 5.16 -6.61 2.33
C PRO A 50 6.28 -7.60 1.99
N VAL A 51 7.55 -7.19 2.07
CA VAL A 51 8.71 -8.09 1.89
C VAL A 51 9.48 -8.17 3.21
N PRO A 52 9.53 -9.35 3.87
CA PRO A 52 10.31 -9.52 5.09
C PRO A 52 11.79 -9.22 4.87
N LYS A 53 12.43 -8.63 5.88
CA LYS A 53 13.89 -8.44 5.87
C LYS A 53 14.57 -9.81 5.93
N ILE A 54 15.57 -10.01 5.09
CA ILE A 54 16.43 -11.19 5.08
C ILE A 54 17.71 -10.86 5.85
N ASP A 55 18.23 -11.81 6.63
CA ASP A 55 19.44 -11.65 7.49
C ASP A 55 20.76 -11.60 6.69
N SER A 56 20.72 -11.08 5.47
CA SER A 56 21.90 -10.81 4.63
C SER A 56 21.87 -9.34 4.23
N GLU A 57 22.91 -8.58 4.60
CA GLU A 57 23.01 -7.15 4.30
C GLU A 57 23.04 -6.84 2.80
N GLU A 58 23.31 -7.85 1.95
CA GLU A 58 23.35 -7.71 0.49
C GLU A 58 21.99 -8.00 -0.18
N MET A 59 21.07 -8.65 0.52
CA MET A 59 19.77 -9.07 -0.01
C MET A 59 18.66 -8.15 0.50
N ASP A 60 18.32 -7.16 -0.32
CA ASP A 60 17.33 -6.13 -0.01
C ASP A 60 16.43 -5.83 -1.21
N VAL A 61 15.39 -5.05 -0.99
CA VAL A 61 14.51 -4.55 -2.03
C VAL A 61 14.67 -3.05 -2.24
N ARG A 62 14.37 -2.58 -3.45
CA ARG A 62 14.38 -1.15 -3.77
C ARG A 62 13.03 -0.74 -4.33
N PHE A 63 12.53 0.39 -3.87
CA PHE A 63 11.30 1.00 -4.37
C PHE A 63 11.44 2.52 -4.37
N GLY A 64 10.58 3.20 -5.11
CA GLY A 64 10.54 4.64 -5.18
C GLY A 64 9.15 5.13 -5.57
N ASP A 65 8.92 6.43 -5.39
CA ASP A 65 7.68 7.04 -5.83
C ASP A 65 7.63 7.07 -7.35
N THR A 66 6.70 6.28 -7.89
CA THR A 66 6.43 6.19 -9.33
C THR A 66 4.96 6.45 -9.60
N TRP A 67 4.25 7.10 -8.67
CA TRP A 67 2.88 7.52 -8.89
C TRP A 67 2.80 8.37 -10.15
N TYR A 68 1.92 7.98 -11.06
CA TYR A 68 1.69 8.63 -12.35
C TYR A 68 2.86 8.53 -13.36
N ALA A 69 3.90 7.75 -13.07
CA ALA A 69 4.95 7.46 -14.05
C ALA A 69 4.37 6.77 -15.31
N LEU A 70 4.93 7.07 -16.48
CA LEU A 70 4.46 6.53 -17.75
C LEU A 70 4.77 5.03 -17.86
N ARG A 71 3.77 4.26 -18.31
CA ARG A 71 3.93 2.87 -18.73
C ARG A 71 3.63 2.80 -20.23
N GLU A 72 4.55 2.24 -21.00
CA GLU A 72 4.43 2.14 -22.47
C GLU A 72 3.87 0.79 -22.94
N TYR A 73 4.03 -0.28 -22.14
CA TYR A 73 3.54 -1.61 -22.48
C TYR A 73 2.00 -1.68 -22.44
N GLY A 74 1.41 -1.99 -23.61
CA GLY A 74 -0.05 -2.09 -23.78
C GLY A 74 -0.78 -0.74 -23.85
N GLY A 75 -0.10 0.32 -24.31
CA GLY A 75 -0.65 1.67 -24.49
C GLY A 75 -0.23 2.67 -23.42
N LYS A 76 -0.54 3.97 -23.61
CA LYS A 76 -0.20 5.04 -22.66
C LYS A 76 -1.03 4.91 -21.39
N ARG A 77 -0.43 4.35 -20.33
CA ARG A 77 -1.02 4.26 -18.99
C ARG A 77 -0.14 4.96 -17.96
N ARG A 78 -0.75 5.29 -16.83
CA ARG A 78 -0.08 5.82 -15.65
C ARG A 78 0.10 4.69 -14.64
N HIS A 79 1.21 4.72 -13.92
CA HIS A 79 1.44 3.78 -12.83
C HIS A 79 0.71 4.24 -11.57
N GLU A 80 -0.14 3.38 -11.02
CA GLU A 80 -1.02 3.67 -9.87
C GLU A 80 -0.68 2.75 -8.68
N GLY A 81 0.59 2.37 -8.57
CA GLY A 81 1.10 1.50 -7.52
C GLY A 81 2.58 1.77 -7.24
N THR A 82 3.19 0.84 -6.52
CA THR A 82 4.62 0.88 -6.19
C THR A 82 5.24 -0.45 -6.54
N ASP A 83 6.25 -0.42 -7.41
CA ASP A 83 7.05 -1.62 -7.70
C ASP A 83 8.13 -1.77 -6.63
N ILE A 84 8.21 -2.96 -6.04
CA ILE A 84 9.25 -3.34 -5.08
C ILE A 84 10.20 -4.30 -5.81
N MET A 85 11.38 -3.80 -6.15
CA MET A 85 12.36 -4.50 -6.98
C MET A 85 13.27 -5.37 -6.12
N ALA A 86 13.32 -6.67 -6.39
CA ALA A 86 14.29 -7.59 -5.81
C ALA A 86 15.71 -7.26 -6.30
N CYS A 87 16.68 -7.12 -5.39
CA CYS A 87 18.06 -6.78 -5.78
C CYS A 87 18.74 -7.87 -6.63
N ASN A 88 18.42 -9.14 -6.40
CA ASN A 88 19.03 -10.28 -7.07
C ASN A 88 18.33 -10.67 -8.39
N ASN A 89 17.15 -10.11 -8.67
CA ASN A 89 16.33 -10.43 -9.85
C ASN A 89 16.00 -11.94 -9.99
N GLU A 90 15.88 -12.66 -8.87
CA GLU A 90 15.52 -14.08 -8.84
C GLU A 90 14.05 -14.27 -8.45
N ARG A 91 13.30 -14.99 -9.28
CA ARG A 91 11.89 -15.33 -8.99
C ARG A 91 11.80 -16.33 -7.83
N GLY A 92 10.78 -16.18 -6.99
CA GLY A 92 10.52 -17.10 -5.87
C GLY A 92 11.53 -16.98 -4.70
N TYR A 93 12.45 -16.01 -4.75
CA TYR A 93 13.43 -15.81 -3.69
C TYR A 93 12.86 -15.04 -2.49
N PHE A 94 12.26 -13.88 -2.75
CA PHE A 94 11.70 -13.03 -1.70
C PHE A 94 10.28 -13.48 -1.34
N PRO A 95 9.99 -13.83 -0.07
CA PRO A 95 8.63 -14.05 0.36
C PRO A 95 7.85 -12.73 0.34
N VAL A 96 6.55 -12.81 0.01
CA VAL A 96 5.63 -11.68 0.11
C VAL A 96 4.60 -12.00 1.18
N VAL A 97 4.46 -11.10 2.15
CA VAL A 97 3.52 -11.24 3.27
C VAL A 97 2.42 -10.20 3.16
N SER A 98 1.26 -10.49 3.78
CA SER A 98 0.21 -9.48 3.89
C SER A 98 0.68 -8.34 4.79
N MET A 99 0.44 -7.10 4.34
CA MET A 99 0.67 -5.90 5.12
C MET A 99 -0.37 -5.72 6.23
N THR A 100 -1.53 -6.37 6.11
CA THR A 100 -2.71 -6.21 6.97
C THR A 100 -3.34 -7.55 7.32
N ASP A 101 -4.04 -7.61 8.46
CA ASP A 101 -5.03 -8.67 8.68
C ASP A 101 -6.18 -8.47 7.68
N GLY A 102 -6.81 -9.55 7.21
CA GLY A 102 -7.96 -9.42 6.30
C GLY A 102 -8.50 -10.72 5.75
N VAL A 103 -9.20 -10.61 4.62
CA VAL A 103 -9.74 -11.75 3.87
C VAL A 103 -9.19 -11.74 2.45
N VAL A 104 -8.79 -12.91 1.96
CA VAL A 104 -8.42 -13.09 0.54
C VAL A 104 -9.67 -12.90 -0.33
N GLU A 105 -9.82 -11.71 -0.92
CA GLU A 105 -10.96 -11.37 -1.75
C GLU A 105 -10.82 -11.88 -3.20
N LYS A 106 -9.58 -11.90 -3.72
CA LYS A 106 -9.26 -12.41 -5.07
C LYS A 106 -7.93 -13.15 -5.07
N LEU A 107 -7.87 -14.26 -5.80
CA LEU A 107 -6.64 -15.04 -6.04
C LEU A 107 -6.65 -15.60 -7.47
N GLY A 108 -5.50 -15.68 -8.14
CA GLY A 108 -5.39 -16.18 -9.52
C GLY A 108 -4.71 -15.23 -10.52
N TRP A 109 -4.73 -15.60 -11.80
CA TRP A 109 -3.94 -14.95 -12.85
C TRP A 109 -4.68 -13.81 -13.57
N LEU A 110 -3.95 -12.74 -13.92
CA LEU A 110 -4.38 -11.67 -14.83
C LEU A 110 -3.29 -11.38 -15.87
N GLU A 111 -3.68 -11.03 -17.10
CA GLU A 111 -2.74 -10.74 -18.20
C GLU A 111 -1.65 -9.73 -17.83
N LYS A 112 -2.03 -8.64 -17.15
CA LYS A 112 -1.11 -7.57 -16.74
C LYS A 112 -0.53 -7.74 -15.34
N GLY A 113 -1.11 -8.62 -14.53
CA GLY A 113 -0.73 -8.80 -13.12
C GLY A 113 0.01 -10.09 -12.84
N GLY A 114 0.07 -11.03 -13.79
CA GLY A 114 0.52 -12.38 -13.54
C GLY A 114 -0.32 -13.05 -12.44
N ASN A 115 0.30 -13.89 -11.62
CA ASN A 115 -0.30 -14.38 -10.39
C ASN A 115 -0.47 -13.22 -9.41
N ARG A 116 -1.72 -12.97 -9.02
CA ARG A 116 -2.07 -11.90 -8.09
C ARG A 116 -2.96 -12.40 -6.98
N ILE A 117 -2.88 -11.69 -5.86
CA ILE A 117 -3.75 -11.84 -4.71
C ILE A 117 -4.21 -10.46 -4.25
N GLY A 118 -5.48 -10.38 -3.86
CA GLY A 118 -6.11 -9.19 -3.32
C GLY A 118 -6.66 -9.49 -1.93
N ILE A 119 -6.24 -8.70 -0.94
CA ILE A 119 -6.65 -8.86 0.45
C ILE A 119 -7.49 -7.64 0.84
N ARG A 120 -8.70 -7.88 1.34
CA ARG A 120 -9.55 -6.83 1.90
C ARG A 120 -9.29 -6.73 3.40
N SER A 121 -8.79 -5.59 3.85
CA SER A 121 -8.53 -5.32 5.27
C SER A 121 -9.83 -5.02 6.02
N LYS A 122 -9.75 -4.99 7.36
CA LYS A 122 -10.91 -4.79 8.25
C LYS A 122 -11.56 -3.41 8.08
N SER A 123 -10.75 -2.37 7.86
CA SER A 123 -11.21 -1.01 7.57
C SER A 123 -11.58 -0.79 6.09
N GLY A 124 -11.50 -1.83 5.26
CA GLY A 124 -12.01 -1.82 3.90
C GLY A 124 -10.99 -1.53 2.79
N GLY A 125 -9.71 -1.37 3.13
CA GLY A 125 -8.63 -1.24 2.15
C GLY A 125 -8.45 -2.50 1.32
N TYR A 126 -8.22 -2.37 0.01
CA TYR A 126 -7.91 -3.50 -0.87
C TYR A 126 -6.43 -3.49 -1.23
N PHE A 127 -5.68 -4.42 -0.65
CA PHE A 127 -4.24 -4.56 -0.85
C PHE A 127 -3.97 -5.58 -1.96
N TYR A 128 -3.39 -5.09 -3.05
CA TYR A 128 -3.17 -5.86 -4.28
C TYR A 128 -1.70 -6.21 -4.45
N TYR A 129 -1.39 -7.50 -4.50
CA TYR A 129 -0.04 -8.03 -4.71
C TYR A 129 -0.03 -8.76 -6.05
N ALA A 130 0.91 -8.42 -6.91
CA ALA A 130 1.00 -8.91 -8.28
C ALA A 130 2.38 -9.49 -8.59
N HIS A 131 2.49 -10.14 -9.74
CA HIS A 131 3.72 -10.71 -10.27
C HIS A 131 4.36 -11.76 -9.36
N LEU A 132 3.51 -12.47 -8.60
CA LEU A 132 3.97 -13.54 -7.71
C LEU A 132 4.47 -14.74 -8.51
N ASP A 133 5.51 -15.40 -8.02
CA ASP A 133 5.98 -16.66 -8.60
C ASP A 133 5.00 -17.80 -8.27
N SER A 134 4.60 -17.90 -6.99
CA SER A 134 3.69 -18.91 -6.46
C SER A 134 2.85 -18.35 -5.30
N TYR A 135 1.80 -19.09 -4.90
CA TYR A 135 0.98 -18.78 -3.72
C TYR A 135 1.38 -19.65 -2.54
N ALA A 136 1.07 -19.19 -1.32
CA ALA A 136 1.20 -20.00 -0.12
C ALA A 136 0.35 -21.30 -0.24
N PRO A 137 0.87 -22.46 0.17
CA PRO A 137 0.13 -23.72 0.05
C PRO A 137 -1.21 -23.68 0.76
N GLY A 138 -2.27 -24.13 0.09
CA GLY A 138 -3.62 -24.21 0.65
C GLY A 138 -4.39 -22.89 0.67
N LEU A 139 -3.78 -21.77 0.28
CA LEU A 139 -4.44 -20.47 0.28
C LEU A 139 -5.49 -20.37 -0.83
N SER A 140 -6.67 -19.88 -0.46
CA SER A 140 -7.84 -19.78 -1.33
C SER A 140 -8.63 -18.49 -1.07
N ALA A 141 -9.52 -18.14 -1.99
CA ALA A 141 -10.40 -16.99 -1.80
C ALA A 141 -11.40 -17.26 -0.67
N GLY A 142 -11.53 -16.32 0.26
CA GLY A 142 -12.32 -16.44 1.48
C GLY A 142 -11.52 -16.75 2.73
N ASP A 143 -10.24 -17.12 2.61
CA ASP A 143 -9.38 -17.38 3.77
C ASP A 143 -9.04 -16.09 4.53
N GLU A 144 -8.98 -16.19 5.86
CA GLU A 144 -8.46 -15.13 6.74
C GLU A 144 -6.93 -15.17 6.79
N VAL A 145 -6.32 -13.98 6.82
CA VAL A 145 -4.86 -13.78 6.83
C VAL A 145 -4.45 -12.73 7.85
#